data_AF-A0A965M867-F1
#
_entry.id   AF-A0A965M867-F1
#
_cell.length_a   1.000
_cell.length_b   1.000
_cell.length_c   1.000
_cell.angle_alpha   90.00
_cell.angle_beta   90.00
_cell.angle_gamma   90.00
#
_symmetry.space_group_name_H-M   'P 1'
#
loop_
_entity.id
_entity.type
_entity.pdbx_description
1 polymer ?
#
loop_
_entity_poly.entity_id
_entity_poly.type
_entity_poly.pdbx_seq_one_letter_code
_entity_poly.pdbx_strand_id
1 'polypeptide(L)' 'MDDPEHKPSLLDRLSALLLREPEDREQLIELLHSSYERHLFDSDALSIIEGALSMSELAVRDVMVPRAQMDMIDIADSPE' A
#
# COMPACT_ATOMS: atom_id res chain seq x y z
N MET A 1 21.28 -33.94 6.17
CA MET A 1 21.30 -32.49 6.43
C MET A 1 19.98 -32.01 5.88
N ASP A 2 18.99 -31.89 6.76
CA ASP A 2 17.62 -31.49 6.42
C ASP A 2 17.61 -29.96 6.26
N ASP A 3 17.43 -29.48 5.02
CA ASP A 3 17.14 -28.07 4.76
C ASP A 3 15.65 -27.82 5.04
N PRO A 4 15.30 -26.75 5.80
CA PRO A 4 13.92 -26.50 6.18
C PRO A 4 13.08 -26.14 4.95
N GLU A 5 11.94 -26.81 4.81
CA GLU A 5 10.89 -26.54 3.83
C GLU A 5 10.63 -25.03 3.73
N HIS A 6 11.07 -24.42 2.62
CA HIS A 6 10.60 -23.10 2.20
C HIS A 6 9.11 -23.23 1.88
N LYS A 7 8.26 -23.00 2.89
CA LYS A 7 6.85 -22.74 2.65
C LYS A 7 6.80 -21.53 1.71
N PRO A 8 6.17 -21.64 0.53
CA PRO A 8 6.11 -20.53 -0.41
C PRO A 8 5.52 -19.32 0.33
N SER A 9 6.26 -18.22 0.32
CA SER A 9 5.86 -16.96 0.93
C SER A 9 4.49 -16.54 0.37
N LEU A 10 3.71 -15.76 1.13
CA LEU A 10 2.50 -15.14 0.59
C LEU A 10 2.82 -14.34 -0.69
N LEU A 11 4.03 -13.77 -0.76
CA LEU A 11 4.57 -13.13 -1.95
C LEU A 11 4.87 -14.11 -3.09
N ASP A 12 5.35 -15.32 -2.78
CA ASP A 12 5.62 -16.37 -3.78
C ASP A 12 4.33 -17.00 -4.33
N ARG A 13 3.28 -17.06 -3.50
CA ARG A 13 1.95 -17.49 -3.94
C ARG A 13 1.25 -16.42 -4.77
N LEU A 14 1.45 -15.15 -4.39
CA LEU A 14 1.01 -14.01 -5.19
C LEU A 14 1.75 -13.96 -6.52
N SER A 15 3.06 -14.20 -6.53
CA SER A 15 3.88 -14.25 -7.76
C SER A 15 3.53 -15.44 -8.67
N ALA A 16 3.14 -16.59 -8.12
CA ALA A 16 2.65 -17.72 -8.92
C ALA A 16 1.28 -17.44 -9.59
N LEU A 17 0.42 -16.62 -8.96
CA LEU A 17 -0.81 -16.10 -9.58
C LEU A 17 -0.53 -15.01 -10.62
N LEU A 18 0.61 -14.34 -10.52
CA LEU A 18 1.14 -13.33 -11.45
C LEU A 18 1.82 -13.93 -12.70
N LEU A 19 1.62 -15.21 -13.04
CA LEU A 19 2.04 -15.75 -14.34
C LEU A 19 1.40 -15.01 -15.54
N ARG A 20 0.40 -14.16 -15.28
CA ARG A 20 0.06 -12.97 -16.08
C ARG A 20 0.22 -11.76 -15.17
N GLU A 21 1.35 -11.07 -15.26
CA GLU A 21 1.54 -9.79 -14.57
C GLU A 21 0.49 -8.81 -15.10
N PRO A 22 -0.18 -8.04 -14.22
CA PRO A 22 -1.15 -7.05 -14.65
C PRO A 22 -0.45 -6.00 -15.52
N GLU A 23 -0.99 -5.75 -16.72
CA GLU A 23 -0.41 -4.79 -17.67
C GLU A 23 -0.85 -3.35 -17.37
N ASP A 24 -1.93 -3.19 -16.61
CA ASP A 24 -2.49 -1.90 -16.21
C ASP A 24 -3.03 -1.90 -14.77
N ARG A 25 -3.38 -0.70 -14.29
CA ARG A 25 -3.86 -0.47 -12.92
C ARG A 25 -5.20 -1.15 -12.64
N GLU A 26 -6.08 -1.21 -13.64
CA GLU A 26 -7.41 -1.81 -13.51
C GLU A 26 -7.26 -3.32 -13.24
N GLN A 27 -6.40 -3.98 -14.02
CA GLN A 27 -6.05 -5.39 -13.87
C GLN A 27 -5.41 -5.68 -12.51
N LEU A 28 -4.57 -4.77 -12.00
CA LEU A 28 -3.99 -4.91 -10.66
C LEU A 28 -5.07 -4.83 -9.56
N ILE A 29 -6.02 -3.90 -9.66
CA ILE A 29 -7.12 -3.79 -8.69
C ILE A 29 -7.99 -5.04 -8.70
N GLU A 30 -8.36 -5.54 -9.89
CA GLU A 30 -9.16 -6.75 -10.02
C GLU A 30 -8.45 -7.98 -9.42
N LEU A 31 -7.13 -8.08 -9.60
CA LEU A 31 -6.32 -9.11 -8.97
C LEU A 31 -6.34 -8.99 -7.44
N LEU A 32 -6.21 -7.79 -6.89
CA LEU A 32 -6.26 -7.55 -5.45
C LEU A 32 -7.63 -7.90 -4.87
N HIS A 33 -8.72 -7.52 -5.53
CA HIS A 33 -10.09 -7.91 -5.13
C HIS A 33 -10.26 -9.42 -5.13
N SER A 34 -9.83 -10.10 -6.19
CA SER A 34 -9.88 -11.57 -6.26
C SER A 34 -9.07 -12.24 -5.13
N SER A 35 -7.99 -11.62 -4.69
CA SER A 35 -7.10 -12.12 -3.63
C SER A 35 -7.71 -11.95 -2.25
N TYR A 36 -8.42 -10.84 -2.03
CA TYR A 36 -9.25 -10.62 -0.85
C TYR A 36 -10.39 -11.65 -0.75
N GLU A 37 -11.11 -11.91 -1.85
CA GLU A 37 -12.16 -12.95 -1.90
C GLU A 37 -11.61 -14.35 -1.57
N ARG A 38 -10.37 -14.63 -1.95
CA ARG A 38 -9.65 -15.87 -1.58
C ARG A 38 -9.06 -15.85 -0.17
N HIS A 39 -9.33 -14.81 0.62
CA HIS A 39 -8.86 -14.64 1.99
C HIS A 39 -7.32 -14.68 2.13
N LEU A 40 -6.61 -14.20 1.10
CA LEU A 40 -5.14 -14.12 1.13
C LEU A 40 -4.64 -12.98 2.02
N PHE A 41 -5.46 -11.96 2.21
CA PHE A 41 -5.28 -10.83 3.12
C PHE A 41 -6.66 -10.26 3.49
N ASP A 42 -6.69 -9.41 4.50
CA ASP A 42 -7.91 -8.80 5.04
C ASP A 42 -8.29 -7.48 4.32
N SER A 43 -9.44 -6.93 4.71
CA SER A 43 -9.97 -5.70 4.11
C SER A 43 -9.08 -4.48 4.38
N ASP A 44 -8.36 -4.51 5.51
CA ASP A 44 -7.48 -3.41 5.92
C ASP A 44 -6.25 -3.38 5.02
N ALA A 45 -5.64 -4.53 4.75
CA ALA A 45 -4.55 -4.65 3.79
C ALA A 45 -5.00 -4.22 2.38
N LEU A 46 -6.19 -4.62 1.92
CA LEU A 46 -6.73 -4.18 0.63
C LEU A 46 -6.84 -2.65 0.57
N SER A 47 -7.45 -2.05 1.59
CA SER A 47 -7.68 -0.61 1.68
C SER A 47 -6.38 0.20 1.68
N ILE A 48 -5.34 -0.30 2.37
CA ILE A 48 -4.01 0.33 2.39
C ILE A 48 -3.40 0.34 0.98
N ILE A 49 -3.48 -0.79 0.26
CA ILE A 49 -2.89 -0.91 -1.08
C ILE A 49 -3.63 -0.01 -2.07
N GLU A 50 -4.97 -0.02 -2.06
CA GLU A 50 -5.78 0.86 -2.92
C GLU A 50 -5.53 2.34 -2.61
N GLY A 51 -5.41 2.68 -1.33
CA GLY A 51 -5.03 4.02 -0.89
C GLY A 51 -3.67 4.43 -1.42
N ALA A 52 -2.65 3.58 -1.30
CA ALA A 52 -1.31 3.85 -1.80
C ALA A 52 -1.29 4.05 -3.32
N LEU A 53 -1.98 3.19 -4.08
CA LEU A 53 -2.13 3.30 -5.53
C LEU A 53 -2.89 4.55 -5.97
N SER A 54 -3.77 5.08 -5.13
CA SER A 54 -4.49 6.34 -5.42
C SER A 54 -3.61 7.55 -5.09
N MET A 55 -2.80 7.46 -4.04
CA MET A 55 -1.88 8.53 -3.63
C MET A 55 -0.67 8.67 -4.56
N SER A 56 -0.25 7.62 -5.26
CA SER A 56 0.88 7.67 -6.19
C SER A 56 0.68 8.63 -7.37
N GLU A 57 -0.56 9.01 -7.65
CA GLU A 57 -0.92 9.93 -8.73
C GLU A 57 -0.97 11.40 -8.26
N LEU A 58 -0.97 11.64 -6.95
CA LEU A 58 -1.09 12.96 -6.37
C LEU A 58 0.28 13.63 -6.22
N ALA A 59 0.34 14.95 -6.45
CA ALA A 59 1.50 15.72 -6.10
C ALA A 59 1.43 16.17 -4.63
N VAL A 60 2.59 16.40 -4.00
CA VAL A 60 2.67 16.85 -2.59
C VAL A 60 1.80 18.09 -2.33
N ARG A 61 1.74 19.02 -3.28
CA ARG A 61 0.92 20.25 -3.18
C ARG A 61 -0.58 19.99 -3.07
N ASP A 62 -1.06 18.83 -3.52
CA ASP A 62 -2.48 18.47 -3.53
C ASP A 62 -2.92 17.93 -2.16
N VAL A 63 -1.97 17.49 -1.33
CA VAL A 63 -2.23 16.82 -0.04
C VAL A 63 -1.66 17.61 1.16
N MET A 64 -0.66 18.48 0.95
CA MET A 64 -0.04 19.24 2.03
C MET A 64 -1.03 20.20 2.72
N VAL A 65 -0.84 20.40 4.03
CA VAL A 65 -1.56 21.45 4.77
C VAL A 65 -1.07 22.83 4.28
N PRO A 66 -1.96 23.74 3.84
CA PRO A 66 -1.55 25.07 3.42
C PRO A 66 -0.89 25.85 4.56
N ARG A 67 0.15 26.63 4.25
CA ARG A 67 0.88 27.42 5.27
C ARG A 67 -0.03 28.35 6.09
N ALA A 68 -1.09 28.88 5.48
CA ALA A 68 -2.06 29.74 6.15
C ALA A 68 -2.96 29.02 7.18
N GLN A 69 -2.95 27.68 7.19
CA GLN A 69 -3.72 26.80 8.08
C GLN A 69 -2.81 26.04 9.06
N MET A 70 -1.51 26.33 9.08
CA MET A 70 -0.56 25.68 9.98
C MET A 70 -0.52 26.39 11.32
N ASP A 71 -0.74 25.63 12.40
CA ASP A 71 -0.33 26.04 13.75
C ASP A 71 1.19 25.88 13.85
N MET A 72 1.90 26.98 14.08
CA MET A 72 3.36 27.01 14.13
C MET A 72 3.84 27.36 15.53
N ILE A 73 4.96 26.75 15.92
CA ILE A 73 5.70 27.08 17.13
C ILE A 73 7.01 27.78 16.74
N ASP A 74 7.41 28.80 17.50
CA ASP A 74 8.74 29.39 17.33
C ASP A 74 9.77 28.51 18.05
N ILE A 75 10.92 28.32 17.42
CA ILE A 75 12.05 27.60 18.03
C ILE A 75 12.64 28.35 19.23
N ALA A 76 12.42 29.66 19.31
CA ALA A 76 12.88 30.50 20.42
C ALA A 76 11.97 30.46 21.64
N ASP A 77 10.74 29.94 21.52
CA ASP A 77 9.81 29.86 22.63
C ASP A 77 10.25 28.75 23.61
N SER A 78 10.12 29.02 24.91
CA SER A 78 10.37 28.00 25.93
C SER A 78 9.18 27.02 25.98
N PRO A 79 9.43 25.71 26.12
CA PRO A 79 8.34 24.75 26.30
C PRO A 79 7.65 25.01 27.66
N GLU A 80 6.37 25.36 27.64
CA GLU A 80 5.49 25.33 28.82
C GLU A 80 5.04 23.90 29.16
#